data_AF-A0A3E2V8I5-F1
#
_entry.id   AF-A0A3E2V8I5-F1
#
_cell.length_a   1.000
_cell.length_b   1.000
_cell.length_c   1.000
_cell.angle_alpha   90.00
_cell.angle_beta   90.00
_cell.angle_gamma   90.00
#
_symmetry.space_group_name_H-M   'P 1'
#
loop_
_entity.id
_entity.type
_entity.pdbx_description
1 polymer ?
#
loop_
_entity_poly.entity_id
_entity_poly.type
_entity_poly.pdbx_seq_one_letter_code
_entity_poly.pdbx_strand_id
1 'polypeptide(L)'
;MYNNELKSLGNVEVKEFMLSKDGYNLIGFLGKGTHYNWLSLPQLCISVELSDFHDDFWNTEQLASSLDDFVLIDLLICTIHDLDHLFGKVKQDCFDGKNFITTREYTFWLECECESLSRQLIQFENDLFPSKMTQEDLDDDRLHYYIYSREQYGTDAF
;
A
#
# COMPACT_ATOMS: atom_id res chain seq x y z
N MET A 1 -2.38 -27.63 -2.59
CA MET A 1 -2.65 -27.25 -1.19
C MET A 1 -1.35 -26.67 -0.64
N TYR A 2 -1.27 -25.35 -0.54
CA TYR A 2 -0.10 -24.65 -0.04
C TYR A 2 -0.26 -24.46 1.47
N ASN A 3 0.71 -24.93 2.26
CA ASN A 3 0.71 -24.77 3.71
C ASN A 3 1.26 -23.38 4.06
N ASN A 4 0.41 -22.36 3.99
CA ASN A 4 0.71 -21.04 4.53
C ASN A 4 0.43 -21.09 6.05
N GLU A 5 1.43 -20.86 6.90
CA GLU A 5 1.19 -20.64 8.33
C GLU A 5 0.57 -19.25 8.52
N LEU A 6 -0.75 -19.19 8.38
CA LEU A 6 -1.56 -18.00 8.55
C LEU A 6 -1.80 -17.75 10.04
N LYS A 7 -1.12 -16.74 10.59
CA LYS A 7 -1.36 -16.24 11.96
C LYS A 7 -1.99 -14.86 11.89
N SER A 8 -3.33 -14.80 11.91
CA SER A 8 -4.06 -13.54 12.07
C SER A 8 -3.90 -13.02 13.50
N LEU A 9 -3.02 -12.05 13.69
CA LEU A 9 -2.94 -11.22 14.89
C LEU A 9 -3.37 -9.81 14.48
N GLY A 10 -4.60 -9.39 14.84
CA GLY A 10 -5.06 -8.05 14.46
C GLY A 10 -6.56 -7.83 14.45
N ASN A 11 -6.93 -6.55 14.31
CA ASN A 11 -8.30 -6.03 14.29
C ASN A 11 -9.12 -6.65 13.13
N VAL A 12 -10.44 -6.42 13.09
CA VAL A 12 -11.33 -7.04 12.06
C VAL A 12 -10.91 -6.69 10.62
N GLU A 13 -10.25 -5.53 10.45
CA GLU A 13 -9.99 -4.88 9.16
C GLU A 13 -8.54 -5.01 8.67
N VAL A 14 -7.62 -5.51 9.52
CA VAL A 14 -6.20 -5.69 9.17
C VAL A 14 -5.75 -7.08 9.63
N LYS A 15 -5.04 -7.79 8.74
CA LYS A 15 -4.47 -9.11 9.00
C LYS A 15 -2.97 -9.04 8.83
N GLU A 16 -2.26 -9.25 9.93
CA GLU A 16 -0.85 -9.63 9.87
C GLU A 16 -0.75 -11.05 9.30
N PHE A 17 0.23 -11.28 8.43
CA PHE A 17 0.54 -12.58 7.84
C PHE A 17 2.04 -12.80 7.73
N MET A 18 2.44 -14.07 7.65
CA MET A 18 3.82 -14.47 7.41
C MET A 18 3.87 -15.28 6.12
N LEU A 19 4.56 -14.74 5.10
CA LEU A 19 4.86 -15.42 3.85
C LEU A 19 6.21 -16.13 3.98
N SER A 20 6.16 -17.45 4.22
CA SER A 20 7.33 -18.31 4.28
C SER A 20 7.30 -19.34 3.15
N LYS A 21 7.68 -18.93 1.93
CA LYS A 21 7.61 -19.76 0.73
C LYS A 21 8.67 -19.35 -0.30
N ASP A 22 9.18 -20.30 -1.09
CA ASP A 22 10.13 -20.10 -2.20
C ASP A 22 11.36 -19.25 -1.84
N GLY A 23 11.82 -19.36 -0.58
CA GLY A 23 12.98 -18.61 -0.06
C GLY A 23 12.63 -17.26 0.57
N TYR A 24 11.39 -16.78 0.41
CA TYR A 24 10.89 -15.61 1.13
C TYR A 24 10.52 -15.97 2.56
N ASN A 25 10.79 -15.02 3.47
CA ASN A 25 10.32 -15.06 4.84
C ASN A 25 9.91 -13.64 5.25
N LEU A 26 8.76 -13.21 4.77
CA LEU A 26 8.25 -11.85 4.89
C LEU A 26 7.09 -11.80 5.87
N ILE A 27 7.07 -10.77 6.70
CA ILE A 27 5.92 -10.37 7.49
C ILE A 27 5.20 -9.31 6.67
N GLY A 28 3.90 -9.48 6.49
CA GLY A 28 3.07 -8.53 5.77
C GLY A 28 1.83 -8.17 6.55
N PHE A 29 1.30 -6.99 6.23
CA PHE A 29 0.04 -6.51 6.76
C PHE A 29 -0.89 -6.29 5.57
N LEU A 30 -2.02 -6.98 5.59
CA LEU A 30 -3.07 -6.82 4.59
C LEU A 30 -4.25 -6.12 5.25
N GLY A 31 -4.64 -4.97 4.72
CA GLY A 31 -5.82 -4.22 5.16
C GLY A 31 -6.93 -4.34 4.15
N LYS A 32 -8.13 -4.74 4.62
CA LYS A 32 -9.37 -4.61 3.84
C LYS A 32 -10.13 -3.41 4.36
N GLY A 33 -9.84 -2.27 3.73
CA GLY A 33 -10.45 -1.01 4.08
C GLY A 33 -11.82 -0.86 3.46
N THR A 34 -12.55 0.11 3.98
CA THR A 34 -13.85 0.50 3.45
C THR A 34 -13.67 1.29 2.12
N HIS A 35 -12.51 1.91 1.87
CA HIS A 35 -12.21 2.69 0.66
C HIS A 35 -11.22 2.05 -0.30
N TYR A 36 -10.08 1.68 0.25
CA TYR A 36 -8.96 1.10 -0.45
C TYR A 36 -8.51 -0.10 0.35
N ASN A 37 -8.10 -1.14 -0.36
CA ASN A 37 -7.35 -2.19 0.28
C ASN A 37 -5.88 -1.80 0.24
N TRP A 38 -5.07 -2.38 1.10
CA TRP A 38 -3.66 -2.05 1.11
C TRP A 38 -2.83 -3.22 1.60
N LEU A 39 -1.60 -3.28 1.12
CA LEU A 39 -0.61 -4.24 1.55
C LEU A 39 0.65 -3.50 1.98
N SER A 40 1.16 -3.83 3.15
CA SER A 40 2.48 -3.38 3.59
C SER A 40 3.42 -4.56 3.84
N LEU A 41 4.65 -4.41 3.38
CA LEU A 41 5.76 -5.35 3.58
C LEU A 41 6.94 -4.56 4.19
N PRO A 42 7.01 -4.44 5.53
CA PRO A 42 8.01 -3.59 6.19
C PRO A 42 9.45 -3.98 5.88
N GLN A 43 9.75 -5.28 5.72
CA GLN A 43 11.11 -5.74 5.41
C GLN A 43 11.59 -5.28 4.03
N LEU A 44 10.66 -4.92 3.14
CA LEU A 44 10.96 -4.40 1.82
C LEU A 44 10.75 -2.88 1.75
N CYS A 45 10.32 -2.24 2.85
CA CYS A 45 9.92 -0.83 2.89
C CYS A 45 8.83 -0.48 1.86
N ILE A 46 7.88 -1.40 1.63
CA ILE A 46 6.81 -1.23 0.64
C ILE A 46 5.47 -1.09 1.35
N SER A 47 4.66 -0.17 0.85
CA SER A 47 3.24 -0.06 1.13
C SER A 47 2.54 0.30 -0.17
N VAL A 48 1.57 -0.49 -0.58
CA VAL A 48 0.82 -0.29 -1.82
C VAL A 48 -0.67 -0.26 -1.54
N GLU A 49 -1.35 0.61 -2.27
CA GLU A 49 -2.80 0.55 -2.41
C GLU A 49 -3.16 -0.63 -3.32
N LEU A 50 -4.21 -1.35 -2.94
CA LEU A 50 -4.77 -2.47 -3.68
C LEU A 50 -6.21 -2.13 -4.11
N SER A 51 -6.58 -2.61 -5.28
CA SER A 51 -7.96 -2.66 -5.75
C SER A 51 -8.76 -3.66 -4.90
N ASP A 52 -9.97 -4.00 -5.34
CA ASP A 52 -10.69 -5.17 -4.82
C ASP A 52 -9.74 -6.39 -4.83
N PHE A 53 -9.71 -7.18 -3.76
CA PHE A 53 -8.84 -8.36 -3.66
C PHE A 53 -9.10 -9.39 -4.76
N HIS A 54 -10.28 -9.38 -5.38
CA HIS A 54 -10.59 -10.24 -6.52
C HIS A 54 -10.10 -9.68 -7.88
N ASP A 55 -9.60 -8.44 -7.93
CA ASP A 55 -9.10 -7.81 -9.14
C ASP A 55 -7.60 -8.06 -9.32
N ASP A 56 -7.26 -9.27 -9.78
CA ASP A 56 -5.87 -9.69 -9.97
C ASP A 56 -5.11 -8.75 -10.89
N PHE A 57 -5.75 -8.26 -11.96
CA PHE A 57 -5.10 -7.42 -12.94
C PHE A 57 -4.59 -6.12 -12.30
N TRP A 58 -5.47 -5.38 -11.62
CA TRP A 58 -5.05 -4.11 -11.01
C TRP A 58 -4.14 -4.31 -9.81
N ASN A 59 -4.34 -5.37 -9.01
CA ASN A 59 -3.46 -5.65 -7.88
C ASN A 59 -2.04 -6.05 -8.34
N THR A 60 -1.92 -6.82 -9.41
CA THR A 60 -0.63 -7.16 -10.01
C THR A 60 0.08 -5.91 -10.54
N GLU A 61 -0.63 -5.02 -11.24
CA GLU A 61 -0.06 -3.77 -11.73
C GLU A 61 0.45 -2.87 -10.57
N GLN A 62 -0.34 -2.74 -9.49
CA GLN A 62 0.08 -1.97 -8.32
C GLN A 62 1.31 -2.56 -7.63
N LEU A 63 1.36 -3.88 -7.48
CA LEU A 63 2.54 -4.55 -6.92
C LEU A 63 3.76 -4.40 -7.83
N ALA A 64 3.59 -4.55 -9.15
CA ALA A 64 4.66 -4.40 -10.14
C ALA A 64 5.22 -2.97 -10.22
N SER A 65 4.46 -1.95 -9.77
CA SER A 65 4.97 -0.58 -9.66
C SER A 65 6.06 -0.41 -8.58
N SER A 66 6.08 -1.32 -7.60
CA SER A 66 6.94 -1.24 -6.40
C SER A 66 7.86 -2.47 -6.23
N LEU A 67 7.65 -3.54 -6.99
CA LEU A 67 8.38 -4.80 -6.93
C LEU A 67 8.82 -5.23 -8.33
N ASP A 68 10.10 -5.56 -8.50
CA ASP A 68 10.63 -6.10 -9.75
C ASP A 68 10.54 -7.64 -9.84
N ASP A 69 10.12 -8.30 -8.76
CA ASP A 69 10.16 -9.76 -8.62
C ASP A 69 8.79 -10.39 -8.88
N PHE A 70 8.61 -10.91 -10.10
CA PHE A 70 7.38 -11.56 -10.53
C PHE A 70 6.96 -12.75 -9.67
N VAL A 71 7.92 -13.52 -9.13
CA VAL A 71 7.60 -14.67 -8.27
C VAL A 71 7.00 -14.19 -6.96
N LEU A 72 7.58 -13.14 -6.37
CA LEU A 72 7.04 -12.54 -5.16
C LEU A 72 5.66 -11.91 -5.41
N ILE A 73 5.45 -11.23 -6.54
CA ILE A 73 4.15 -10.65 -6.90
C ILE A 73 3.07 -11.74 -6.97
N ASP A 74 3.32 -12.83 -7.69
CA ASP A 74 2.37 -13.95 -7.79
C ASP A 74 2.06 -14.57 -6.41
N LEU A 75 3.08 -14.71 -5.56
CA LEU A 75 2.90 -15.20 -4.19
C LEU A 75 2.06 -14.24 -3.33
N LEU A 76 2.24 -12.94 -3.47
CA LEU A 76 1.46 -11.94 -2.76
C LEU A 76 0.01 -11.92 -3.23
N ILE A 77 -0.25 -12.04 -4.53
CA ILE A 77 -1.62 -12.19 -5.07
C ILE A 77 -2.31 -13.43 -4.48
N CYS A 78 -1.63 -14.58 -4.50
CA CYS A 78 -2.16 -15.79 -3.86
C CYS A 78 -2.41 -15.59 -2.36
N THR A 79 -1.54 -14.87 -1.67
CA THR A 79 -1.69 -14.57 -0.24
C THR A 79 -2.88 -13.64 0.02
N ILE A 80 -3.13 -12.66 -0.85
CA ILE A 80 -4.30 -11.78 -0.79
C ILE A 80 -5.59 -12.60 -0.90
N HIS A 81 -5.69 -13.50 -1.89
CA HIS A 81 -6.84 -14.41 -2.03
C HIS A 81 -7.05 -15.31 -0.82
N ASP A 82 -5.96 -15.91 -0.33
CA ASP A 82 -6.00 -16.79 0.84
C ASP A 82 -6.44 -16.03 2.09
N LEU A 83 -6.19 -14.73 2.18
CA LEU A 83 -6.54 -13.90 3.33
C LEU A 83 -7.91 -13.23 3.22
N ASP A 84 -8.43 -13.04 2.01
CA ASP A 84 -9.67 -12.28 1.78
C ASP A 84 -10.86 -12.78 2.61
N HIS A 85 -11.03 -14.09 2.69
CA HIS A 85 -12.11 -14.72 3.45
C HIS A 85 -12.05 -14.46 4.98
N LEU A 86 -10.90 -14.01 5.49
CA LEU A 86 -10.72 -13.69 6.92
C LEU A 86 -11.24 -12.29 7.27
N PHE A 87 -11.58 -11.46 6.28
CA PHE A 87 -12.16 -10.15 6.49
C PHE A 87 -13.69 -10.24 6.53
N GLY A 88 -14.28 -9.69 7.60
CA GLY A 88 -15.73 -9.75 7.82
C GLY A 88 -16.56 -8.76 6.98
N LYS A 89 -15.93 -8.01 6.07
CA LYS A 89 -16.60 -7.00 5.22
C LYS A 89 -16.77 -7.52 3.79
N VAL A 90 -18.01 -7.49 3.31
CA VAL A 90 -18.42 -7.91 1.95
C VAL A 90 -18.36 -6.75 0.94
N LYS A 91 -18.31 -5.49 1.39
CA LYS A 91 -18.27 -4.31 0.53
C LYS A 91 -17.39 -3.18 1.07
N GLN A 92 -16.72 -2.50 0.15
CA GLN A 92 -16.14 -1.17 0.32
C GLN A 92 -17.28 -0.13 0.38
N ASP A 93 -17.29 0.68 1.43
CA ASP A 93 -18.15 1.84 1.69
C ASP A 93 -17.24 2.99 2.12
N CYS A 94 -17.56 4.22 1.77
CA CYS A 94 -16.65 5.33 1.99
C CYS A 94 -16.53 5.79 3.47
N PHE A 95 -15.38 5.65 4.18
CA PHE A 95 -14.85 6.71 5.12
C PHE A 95 -13.40 6.57 5.73
N ASP A 96 -12.94 7.71 6.30
CA ASP A 96 -11.63 8.16 6.83
C ASP A 96 -10.84 7.26 7.81
N GLY A 97 -9.50 7.31 7.68
CA GLY A 97 -8.52 6.44 8.36
C GLY A 97 -8.23 6.72 9.84
N LYS A 98 -8.91 7.67 10.47
CA LYS A 98 -8.60 8.15 11.84
C LYS A 98 -8.98 7.18 12.96
N ASN A 99 -9.89 6.22 12.72
CA ASN A 99 -10.52 5.46 13.81
C ASN A 99 -10.02 4.01 14.03
N PHE A 100 -9.18 3.45 13.16
CA PHE A 100 -8.96 1.99 13.18
C PHE A 100 -7.51 1.51 13.06
N ILE A 101 -6.57 2.44 12.94
CA ILE A 101 -5.15 2.16 12.78
C ILE A 101 -4.43 2.66 14.05
N THR A 102 -3.46 1.92 14.59
CA THR A 102 -2.64 2.49 15.68
C THR A 102 -1.95 3.74 15.14
N THR A 103 -1.71 4.76 15.98
CA THR A 103 -1.10 6.03 15.53
C THR A 103 0.16 5.83 14.67
N ARG A 104 0.94 4.79 14.98
CA ARG A 104 2.15 4.41 14.23
C ARG A 104 1.86 3.92 12.82
N GLU A 105 0.91 3.02 12.67
CA GLU A 105 0.53 2.47 11.37
C GLU A 105 -0.18 3.55 10.52
N TYR A 106 -0.93 4.46 11.16
CA TYR A 106 -1.59 5.57 10.45
C TYR A 106 -0.56 6.57 9.96
N THR A 107 0.43 6.89 10.80
CA THR A 107 1.56 7.73 10.40
C THR A 107 2.28 7.09 9.22
N PHE A 108 2.62 5.79 9.31
CA PHE A 108 3.32 5.09 8.24
C PHE A 108 2.53 5.07 6.93
N TRP A 109 1.24 4.74 6.98
CA TRP A 109 0.37 4.80 5.80
C TRP A 109 0.31 6.21 5.21
N LEU A 110 0.09 7.22 6.05
CA LEU A 110 0.06 8.63 5.63
C LEU A 110 1.38 9.07 4.99
N GLU A 111 2.53 8.64 5.52
CA GLU A 111 3.83 8.90 4.91
C GLU A 111 3.92 8.32 3.51
N CYS A 112 3.52 7.06 3.35
CA CYS A 112 3.58 6.34 2.09
C CYS A 112 2.63 6.95 1.05
N GLU A 113 1.42 7.35 1.46
CA GLU A 113 0.47 8.03 0.58
C GLU A 113 0.96 9.39 0.12
N CYS A 114 1.48 10.21 1.04
CA CYS A 114 2.03 11.52 0.68
C CYS A 114 3.21 11.37 -0.29
N GLU A 115 4.04 10.35 -0.10
CA GLU A 115 5.14 10.02 -0.99
C GLU A 115 4.65 9.56 -2.37
N SER A 116 3.66 8.66 -2.42
CA SER A 116 3.07 8.17 -3.67
C SER A 116 2.42 9.30 -4.46
N LEU A 117 1.58 10.12 -3.82
CA LEU A 117 0.92 11.28 -4.42
C LEU A 117 1.93 12.28 -4.97
N SER A 118 3.02 12.54 -4.24
CA SER A 118 4.06 13.46 -4.71
C SER A 118 4.67 13.02 -6.04
N ARG A 119 4.91 11.72 -6.21
CA ARG A 119 5.48 11.14 -7.43
C ARG A 119 4.48 11.15 -8.58
N GLN A 120 3.22 10.83 -8.29
CA GLN A 120 2.15 10.86 -9.29
C GLN A 120 1.90 12.28 -9.82
N LEU A 121 1.96 13.30 -8.95
CA LEU A 121 1.82 14.69 -9.35
C LEU A 121 2.96 15.14 -10.27
N ILE A 122 4.21 14.83 -9.92
CA ILE A 122 5.36 15.12 -10.78
C ILE A 122 5.23 14.44 -12.15
N GLN A 123 4.79 13.19 -12.17
CA GLN A 123 4.61 12.45 -13.41
C GLN A 123 3.51 13.08 -14.26
N PHE A 124 2.37 13.41 -13.66
CA PHE A 124 1.27 14.10 -14.33
C PHE A 124 1.68 15.46 -14.90
N GLU A 125 2.44 16.26 -14.14
CA GLU A 125 2.94 17.54 -14.60
C GLU A 125 3.94 17.41 -15.75
N ASN A 126 4.85 16.43 -15.70
CA ASN A 126 5.77 16.16 -16.79
C ASN A 126 5.06 15.65 -18.06
N ASP A 127 4.00 14.86 -17.90
CA ASP A 127 3.19 14.38 -19.03
C ASP A 127 2.43 15.53 -19.71
N LEU A 128 1.94 16.50 -18.94
CA LEU A 128 1.22 17.68 -19.45
C LEU A 128 2.16 18.76 -19.99
N PHE A 129 3.30 18.96 -19.32
CA PHE A 129 4.27 20.01 -19.62
C PHE A 129 5.68 19.41 -19.64
N PRO A 130 6.06 18.72 -20.74
CA PRO A 130 7.35 18.07 -20.84
C PRO A 130 8.48 19.08 -20.64
N SER A 131 9.14 18.97 -19.50
CA SER A 131 10.23 19.85 -19.10
C SER A 131 11.56 19.08 -19.14
N LYS A 132 12.67 19.79 -19.33
CA LYS A 132 14.02 19.22 -19.12
C LYS A 132 14.47 19.49 -17.69
N MET A 133 13.65 19.10 -16.72
CA MET A 133 14.03 19.18 -15.30
C MET A 133 15.19 18.24 -15.02
N THR A 134 16.10 18.68 -14.17
CA THR A 134 17.15 17.82 -13.63
C THR A 134 16.57 16.92 -12.54
N GLN A 135 17.29 15.85 -12.17
CA GLN A 135 16.86 15.00 -11.06
C GLN A 135 16.74 15.78 -9.74
N GLU A 136 17.58 16.80 -9.55
CA GLU A 136 17.58 17.65 -8.37
C GLU A 136 16.29 18.49 -8.30
N ASP A 137 15.85 19.05 -9.43
CA ASP A 137 14.57 19.77 -9.51
C ASP A 137 13.37 18.84 -9.21
N LEU A 138 13.40 17.61 -9.74
CA LEU A 138 12.35 16.61 -9.49
C LEU A 138 12.31 16.16 -8.02
N ASP A 139 13.46 16.04 -7.37
CA ASP A 139 13.56 15.65 -5.96
C ASP A 139 13.05 16.77 -5.04
N ASP A 140 13.30 18.03 -5.39
CA ASP A 140 12.80 19.22 -4.68
C ASP A 140 11.29 19.36 -4.84
N ASP A 141 10.74 19.22 -6.05
CA ASP A 141 9.30 19.26 -6.30
C ASP A 141 8.58 18.11 -5.58
N ARG A 142 9.16 16.91 -5.57
CA ARG A 142 8.64 15.76 -4.83
C ARG A 142 8.52 16.07 -3.35
N LEU A 143 9.59 16.62 -2.77
CA LEU A 143 9.60 16.98 -1.36
C LEU A 143 8.55 18.06 -1.06
N HIS A 144 8.38 19.04 -1.95
CA HIS A 144 7.36 20.07 -1.82
C HIS A 144 5.94 19.48 -1.81
N TYR A 145 5.61 18.63 -2.78
CA TYR A 145 4.30 17.98 -2.85
C TYR A 145 4.04 17.02 -1.70
N TYR A 146 5.07 16.32 -1.24
CA TYR A 146 4.99 15.48 -0.05
C TYR A 146 4.64 16.31 1.20
N ILE A 147 5.34 17.42 1.44
CA ILE A 147 5.08 18.31 2.59
C ILE A 147 3.66 18.89 2.50
N TYR A 148 3.27 19.37 1.33
CA TYR A 148 1.94 19.91 1.09
C TYR A 148 0.84 18.88 1.38
N SER A 149 0.97 17.67 0.83
CA SER A 149 0.02 16.57 1.06
C SER A 149 -0.05 16.21 2.54
N ARG A 150 1.10 16.13 3.20
CA ARG A 150 1.16 15.86 4.64
C ARG A 150 0.49 16.94 5.48
N GLU A 151 0.59 18.22 5.11
CA GLU A 151 -0.12 19.29 5.81
C GLU A 151 -1.64 19.18 5.62
N GLN A 152 -2.09 18.82 4.42
CA GLN A 152 -3.52 18.67 4.12
C GLN A 152 -4.14 17.44 4.80
N TYR A 153 -3.43 16.30 4.82
CA TYR A 153 -3.95 15.02 5.31
C TYR A 153 -3.51 14.68 6.75
N GLY A 154 -2.47 15.34 7.26
CA GLY A 154 -1.86 15.07 8.56
C GLY A 154 -2.24 16.03 9.69
N THR A 155 -2.99 17.10 9.41
CA THR A 155 -3.44 18.07 10.43
C THR A 155 -4.41 17.46 11.45
N ASP A 156 -5.06 16.35 11.11
CA ASP A 156 -5.95 15.60 11.99
C ASP A 156 -5.27 14.43 12.73
N ALA A 157 -3.97 14.20 12.48
CA ALA A 157 -3.22 13.04 12.97
C ALA A 157 -2.69 13.18 14.42
N PHE A 158 -2.79 14.38 15.01
CA PHE A 158 -2.29 14.70 16.35
C PHE A 158 -3.29 15.53 17.16
#